data_AF-A0A9W6YQV1-F1
#
_entry.id   AF-A0A9W6YQV1-F1
#
_cell.length_a   1.000
_cell.length_b   1.000
_cell.length_c   1.000
_cell.angle_alpha   90.00
_cell.angle_beta   90.00
_cell.angle_gamma   90.00
#
_symmetry.space_group_name_H-M   'P 1'
#
loop_
_entity.id
_entity.type
_entity.pdbx_description
1 polymer ?
#
loop_
_entity_poly.entity_id
_entity_poly.type
_entity_poly.pdbx_seq_one_letter_code
_entity_poly.pdbx_strand_id
1 'polypeptide(L)'
;MDRKNAIERLLLTRCSKYQNDHGQLLELLENRYSLTGSQKNYLVLQSTDGGLTKQEIENKVHKKKKKQKSKTISIIHSISESSAGNADAQPNSTNKYHPLKTRNEFKQFIKSNLKYQDTVTKRLKKLQKTKPQLLKTTEDLADLQLCSKVLKFEDFIQINELWNKYISELIGTSNNIQTITNKLSSCEFIGALLTVTHSQCVDNIGMSGIVIWESQFNYVIVVPRKNNWKTNIESLQLPQNYSLSERIGGMRLIAKKNTRFEFSVPTSDSDDENVRDFELIGDRMTVRSVDRANKKFKSHAVRDIEL
;
A
#
# COMPACT_ATOMS: atom_id res chain seq x y z
N MET A 1 -36.73 56.45 -1.87
CA MET A 1 -37.73 55.40 -2.15
C MET A 1 -37.34 54.74 -3.45
N ASP A 2 -36.68 53.59 -3.39
CA ASP A 2 -36.24 52.86 -4.59
C ASP A 2 -37.45 52.45 -5.43
N ARG A 3 -37.58 53.06 -6.61
CA ARG A 3 -38.71 52.83 -7.53
C ARG A 3 -38.69 51.44 -8.18
N LYS A 4 -37.61 50.67 -7.99
CA LYS A 4 -37.35 49.42 -8.73
C LYS A 4 -38.36 48.30 -8.40
N ASN A 5 -38.84 48.19 -7.16
CA ASN A 5 -39.71 47.07 -6.71
C ASN A 5 -41.06 47.54 -6.11
N ALA A 6 -41.54 48.74 -6.44
CA ALA A 6 -42.70 49.35 -5.80
C ALA A 6 -44.00 48.53 -5.95
N ILE A 7 -44.24 47.98 -7.14
CA ILE A 7 -45.42 47.16 -7.44
C ILE A 7 -45.36 45.83 -6.70
N GLU A 8 -44.20 45.17 -6.73
CA GLU A 8 -44.00 43.87 -6.09
C GLU A 8 -44.10 43.96 -4.56
N ARG A 9 -43.56 45.03 -3.96
CA ARG A 9 -43.76 45.33 -2.55
C ARG A 9 -45.25 45.47 -2.21
N LEU A 10 -46.02 46.18 -3.04
CA LEU A 10 -47.46 46.37 -2.83
C LEU A 10 -48.26 45.06 -2.98
N LEU A 11 -47.84 44.17 -3.89
CA LEU A 11 -48.45 42.84 -4.03
C LEU A 11 -48.11 41.93 -2.85
N LEU A 12 -46.84 41.87 -2.44
CA LEU A 12 -46.37 40.98 -1.38
C LEU A 12 -46.87 41.41 0.01
N THR A 13 -47.04 42.70 0.27
CA THR A 13 -47.65 43.22 1.52
C THR A 13 -49.11 42.78 1.68
N ARG A 14 -49.81 42.37 0.61
CA ARG A 14 -51.16 41.80 0.68
C ARG A 14 -51.18 40.28 0.87
N CYS A 15 -50.03 39.62 0.80
CA CYS A 15 -49.92 38.21 1.12
C CYS A 15 -49.85 38.02 2.64
N SER A 16 -50.54 36.99 3.17
CA SER A 16 -50.59 36.69 4.60
C SER A 16 -49.21 36.55 5.26
N LYS A 17 -48.20 36.18 4.50
CA LYS A 17 -46.81 36.01 4.98
C LYS A 17 -46.08 37.32 5.29
N TYR A 18 -46.35 38.41 4.56
CA TYR A 18 -45.59 39.68 4.67
C TYR A 18 -46.48 40.87 5.04
N GLN A 19 -47.70 40.61 5.52
CA GLN A 19 -48.69 41.63 5.87
C GLN A 19 -48.24 42.49 7.05
N ASN A 20 -47.64 41.88 8.08
CA ASN A 20 -47.23 42.56 9.31
C ASN A 20 -45.71 42.73 9.42
N ASP A 21 -44.93 42.10 8.52
CA ASP A 21 -43.46 42.13 8.56
C ASP A 21 -42.89 42.74 7.28
N HIS A 22 -42.75 44.07 7.31
CA HIS A 22 -42.17 44.82 6.20
C HIS A 22 -40.63 44.73 6.15
N GLY A 23 -39.97 44.31 7.23
CA GLY A 23 -38.51 44.17 7.29
C GLY A 23 -38.04 42.97 6.50
N GLN A 24 -38.63 41.79 6.76
CA GLN A 24 -38.35 40.57 6.00
C GLN A 24 -38.68 40.73 4.51
N LEU A 25 -39.69 41.54 4.18
CA LEU A 25 -40.06 41.83 2.81
C LEU A 25 -38.97 42.62 2.06
N LEU A 26 -38.35 43.60 2.72
CA LEU A 26 -37.27 44.40 2.11
C LEU A 26 -36.03 43.55 1.88
N GLU A 27 -35.61 42.75 2.88
CA GLU A 27 -34.48 41.83 2.75
C GLU A 27 -34.70 40.80 1.63
N LEU A 28 -35.93 40.30 1.49
CA LEU A 28 -36.29 39.40 0.41
C LEU A 28 -36.23 40.08 -0.96
N LEU A 29 -36.70 41.32 -1.09
CA LEU A 29 -36.65 42.07 -2.36
C LEU A 29 -35.23 42.44 -2.76
N GLU A 30 -34.34 42.67 -1.80
CA GLU A 30 -32.91 42.88 -2.03
C GLU A 30 -32.23 41.59 -2.52
N ASN A 31 -32.56 40.44 -1.93
CA ASN A 31 -31.96 39.15 -2.28
C ASN A 31 -32.54 38.51 -3.55
N ARG A 32 -33.82 38.72 -3.87
CA ARG A 32 -34.57 38.01 -4.93
C ARG A 32 -34.07 38.30 -6.36
N TYR A 33 -33.55 39.50 -6.59
CA TYR A 33 -33.05 39.94 -7.90
C TYR A 33 -31.56 40.25 -7.89
N SER A 34 -30.87 39.93 -6.80
CA SER A 34 -29.42 40.10 -6.72
C SER A 34 -28.72 39.12 -7.67
N LEU A 35 -27.73 39.62 -8.42
CA LEU A 35 -26.85 38.80 -9.26
C LEU A 35 -26.06 37.76 -8.44
N THR A 36 -25.85 38.03 -7.15
CA THR A 36 -25.11 37.19 -6.20
C THR A 36 -26.02 36.47 -5.20
N GLY A 37 -27.34 36.69 -5.28
CA GLY A 37 -28.32 36.13 -4.36
C GLY A 37 -28.61 34.64 -4.59
N SER A 38 -29.27 34.01 -3.61
CA SER A 38 -29.68 32.60 -3.68
C SER A 38 -30.83 32.34 -4.65
N GLN A 39 -31.63 33.36 -4.97
CA GLN A 39 -32.73 33.28 -5.93
C GLN A 39 -32.33 33.88 -7.27
N LYS A 40 -32.62 33.15 -8.34
CA LYS A 40 -32.45 33.62 -9.71
C LYS A 40 -33.67 34.43 -10.13
N ASN A 41 -33.45 35.51 -10.86
CA ASN A 41 -34.51 36.36 -11.44
C ASN A 41 -35.24 35.72 -12.65
N TYR A 42 -34.98 34.45 -12.94
CA TYR A 42 -35.61 33.69 -14.01
C TYR A 42 -35.99 32.29 -13.53
N LEU A 43 -37.12 31.79 -14.02
CA LEU A 43 -37.56 30.43 -13.80
C LEU A 43 -37.02 29.55 -14.94
N VAL A 44 -36.17 28.58 -14.62
CA VAL A 44 -35.72 27.60 -15.62
C VAL A 44 -36.85 26.62 -15.90
N LEU A 45 -37.61 26.90 -16.96
CA LEU A 45 -38.62 26.00 -17.50
C LEU A 45 -37.99 25.10 -18.57
N GLN A 46 -37.02 24.29 -18.15
CA GLN A 46 -36.42 23.26 -18.98
C GLN A 46 -36.63 21.91 -18.32
N SER A 47 -36.86 20.86 -19.13
CA SER A 47 -36.82 19.50 -18.61
C SER A 47 -35.46 19.25 -17.97
N THR A 48 -35.43 18.63 -16.79
CA THR A 48 -34.21 18.25 -16.07
C THR A 48 -33.29 17.36 -16.91
N ASP A 49 -33.82 16.76 -17.96
CA ASP A 49 -33.12 15.88 -18.89
C ASP A 49 -32.46 16.63 -20.06
N GLY A 50 -32.46 17.96 -20.04
CA GLY A 50 -31.83 18.80 -21.08
C GLY A 50 -32.67 18.99 -22.34
N GLY A 51 -34.00 18.97 -22.21
CA GLY A 51 -34.92 19.24 -23.32
C GLY A 51 -35.15 18.06 -24.28
N LEU A 52 -34.71 16.85 -23.93
CA LEU A 52 -35.01 15.65 -24.70
C LEU A 52 -36.45 15.20 -24.44
N THR A 53 -37.21 14.91 -25.49
CA THR A 53 -38.54 14.30 -25.37
C THR A 53 -38.43 12.91 -24.75
N LYS A 54 -39.48 12.44 -24.06
CA LYS A 54 -39.51 11.09 -23.47
C LYS A 54 -39.17 10.00 -24.50
N GLN A 55 -39.61 10.19 -25.74
CA GLN A 55 -39.26 9.33 -26.87
C GLN A 55 -37.77 9.41 -27.25
N GLU A 56 -37.12 10.58 -27.20
CA GLU A 56 -35.68 10.70 -27.43
C GLU A 56 -34.83 10.11 -26.30
N ILE A 57 -35.31 10.20 -25.05
CA ILE A 57 -34.68 9.54 -23.90
C ILE A 57 -34.81 8.03 -24.05
N GLU A 58 -36.02 7.53 -24.34
CA GLU A 58 -36.27 6.12 -24.62
C GLU A 58 -35.44 5.66 -25.84
N ASN A 59 -35.35 6.43 -26.91
CA ASN A 59 -34.55 6.12 -28.09
C ASN A 59 -33.04 6.14 -27.78
N LYS A 60 -32.54 7.03 -26.91
CA LYS A 60 -31.15 7.02 -26.43
C LYS A 60 -30.88 5.81 -25.53
N VAL A 61 -31.81 5.43 -24.67
CA VAL A 61 -31.74 4.22 -23.84
C VAL A 61 -31.78 2.97 -24.71
N HIS A 62 -32.65 2.92 -25.73
CA HIS A 62 -32.72 1.83 -26.70
C HIS A 62 -31.47 1.79 -27.59
N LYS A 63 -30.93 2.92 -28.04
CA LYS A 63 -29.63 2.97 -28.76
C LYS A 63 -28.47 2.54 -27.87
N LYS A 64 -28.43 2.93 -26.58
CA LYS A 64 -27.44 2.41 -25.60
C LYS A 64 -27.59 0.91 -25.38
N LYS A 65 -28.81 0.40 -25.21
CA LYS A 65 -29.10 -1.05 -25.09
C LYS A 65 -28.77 -1.81 -26.37
N LYS A 66 -29.02 -1.23 -27.56
CA LYS A 66 -28.69 -1.84 -28.86
C LYS A 66 -27.18 -1.84 -29.12
N LYS A 67 -26.45 -0.81 -28.66
CA LYS A 67 -24.97 -0.75 -28.68
C LYS A 67 -24.33 -1.69 -27.64
N GLN A 68 -24.99 -1.94 -26.51
CA GLN A 68 -24.60 -2.99 -25.56
C GLN A 68 -24.95 -4.40 -26.09
N LYS A 69 -26.11 -4.58 -26.76
CA LYS A 69 -26.51 -5.82 -27.43
C LYS A 69 -25.64 -6.15 -28.63
N SER A 70 -25.21 -5.17 -29.43
CA SER A 70 -24.27 -5.41 -30.54
C SER A 70 -22.88 -5.79 -30.02
N LYS A 71 -22.46 -5.25 -28.86
CA LYS A 71 -21.25 -5.71 -28.15
C LYS A 71 -21.38 -7.12 -27.56
N THR A 72 -22.59 -7.59 -27.23
CA THR A 72 -22.83 -8.96 -26.75
C THR A 72 -23.08 -9.94 -27.90
N ILE A 73 -23.61 -9.50 -29.03
CA ILE A 73 -23.79 -10.32 -30.24
C ILE A 73 -22.47 -10.46 -31.01
N SER A 74 -21.59 -9.45 -31.00
CA SER A 74 -20.21 -9.61 -31.50
C SER A 74 -19.39 -10.62 -30.69
N ILE A 75 -19.82 -10.93 -29.46
CA ILE A 75 -19.23 -11.99 -28.62
C ILE A 75 -19.83 -13.38 -28.98
N ILE A 76 -21.04 -13.44 -29.53
CA ILE A 76 -21.72 -14.71 -29.83
C ILE A 76 -21.47 -15.15 -31.28
N HIS A 77 -21.36 -14.23 -32.24
CA HIS A 77 -21.08 -14.61 -33.64
C HIS A 77 -19.63 -15.06 -33.87
N SER A 78 -18.72 -14.75 -32.94
CA SER A 78 -17.35 -15.30 -32.91
C SER A 78 -17.27 -16.76 -32.42
N ILE A 79 -18.39 -17.41 -32.10
CA ILE A 79 -18.44 -18.78 -31.54
C ILE A 79 -18.82 -19.84 -32.59
N SER A 80 -19.41 -19.46 -33.74
CA SER A 80 -19.97 -20.44 -34.69
C SER A 80 -19.16 -20.71 -35.96
N GLU A 81 -18.04 -19.99 -36.20
CA GLU A 81 -17.19 -20.21 -37.38
C GLU A 81 -15.71 -20.35 -36.98
N SER A 82 -15.38 -21.47 -36.36
CA SER A 82 -13.98 -21.85 -36.10
C SER A 82 -13.78 -23.34 -36.33
N SER A 83 -13.90 -23.75 -37.59
CA SER A 83 -13.35 -25.01 -38.11
C SER A 83 -12.54 -24.74 -39.36
N ALA A 84 -11.55 -23.84 -39.24
CA ALA A 84 -10.37 -23.76 -40.09
C ALA A 84 -9.43 -22.71 -39.51
N GLY A 85 -8.26 -23.16 -39.04
CA GLY A 85 -7.01 -22.40 -38.88
C GLY A 85 -7.08 -20.99 -38.28
N ASN A 86 -6.72 -20.86 -37.00
CA ASN A 86 -5.69 -19.91 -36.58
C ASN A 86 -5.25 -20.20 -35.14
N ALA A 87 -3.95 -20.33 -34.95
CA ALA A 87 -3.29 -20.81 -33.73
C ALA A 87 -3.20 -19.77 -32.59
N ASP A 88 -3.93 -18.66 -32.67
CA ASP A 88 -3.81 -17.54 -31.74
C ASP A 88 -5.17 -17.15 -31.13
N ALA A 89 -5.78 -18.07 -30.37
CA ALA A 89 -6.88 -17.70 -29.47
C ALA A 89 -7.11 -18.74 -28.35
N GLN A 90 -6.79 -18.29 -27.12
CA GLN A 90 -7.31 -18.72 -25.79
C GLN A 90 -6.55 -19.81 -25.00
N PRO A 91 -6.43 -19.67 -23.65
CA PRO A 91 -7.58 -19.95 -22.79
C PRO A 91 -7.79 -18.92 -21.66
N ASN A 92 -8.77 -18.02 -21.78
CA ASN A 92 -9.26 -17.19 -20.66
C ASN A 92 -10.07 -17.97 -19.59
N SER A 93 -10.03 -19.31 -19.62
CA SER A 93 -10.65 -20.18 -18.61
C SER A 93 -9.69 -21.24 -18.04
N THR A 94 -8.37 -21.16 -18.29
CA THR A 94 -7.43 -22.10 -17.65
C THR A 94 -6.86 -21.54 -16.35
N ASN A 95 -7.33 -22.18 -15.29
CA ASN A 95 -6.64 -22.44 -14.04
C ASN A 95 -6.14 -21.22 -13.25
N LYS A 96 -6.92 -20.84 -12.23
CA LYS A 96 -6.43 -20.09 -11.06
C LYS A 96 -5.16 -20.71 -10.45
N TYR A 97 -4.92 -22.01 -10.68
CA TYR A 97 -3.81 -22.80 -10.17
C TYR A 97 -2.70 -23.10 -11.21
N HIS A 98 -2.63 -22.34 -12.30
CA HIS A 98 -1.59 -22.57 -13.31
C HIS A 98 -0.18 -22.27 -12.73
N PRO A 99 0.80 -23.18 -12.83
CA PRO A 99 2.18 -22.98 -12.32
C PRO A 99 2.89 -21.77 -12.96
N LEU A 100 2.59 -21.45 -14.21
CA LEU A 100 3.08 -20.22 -14.86
C LEU A 100 2.56 -18.92 -14.23
N LYS A 101 1.60 -18.97 -13.28
CA LYS A 101 1.21 -17.79 -12.50
C LYS A 101 2.15 -17.66 -11.31
N THR A 102 3.11 -16.75 -11.44
CA THR A 102 4.16 -16.38 -10.45
C THR A 102 3.64 -16.27 -9.01
N ARG A 103 2.39 -15.82 -8.81
CA ARG A 103 1.78 -15.67 -7.48
C ARG A 103 1.55 -17.00 -6.75
N ASN A 104 1.17 -18.07 -7.45
CA ASN A 104 0.93 -19.37 -6.82
C ASN A 104 2.24 -20.05 -6.44
N GLU A 105 3.21 -20.01 -7.34
CA GLU A 105 4.56 -20.49 -7.08
C GLU A 105 5.19 -19.76 -5.90
N PHE A 106 5.08 -18.43 -5.88
CA PHE A 106 5.55 -17.65 -4.74
C PHE A 106 4.84 -18.03 -3.44
N LYS A 107 3.52 -18.21 -3.45
CA LYS A 107 2.78 -18.67 -2.27
C LYS A 107 3.25 -20.05 -1.80
N GLN A 108 3.49 -20.97 -2.73
CA GLN A 108 3.98 -22.31 -2.44
C GLN A 108 5.40 -22.27 -1.88
N PHE A 109 6.27 -21.45 -2.47
CA PHE A 109 7.62 -21.16 -1.98
C PHE A 109 7.60 -20.66 -0.53
N ILE A 110 6.80 -19.64 -0.22
CA ILE A 110 6.71 -19.09 1.14
C ILE A 110 6.24 -20.18 2.13
N LYS A 111 5.16 -20.89 1.80
CA LYS A 111 4.58 -21.92 2.67
C LYS A 111 5.56 -23.08 2.92
N SER A 112 6.32 -23.47 1.90
CA SER A 112 7.25 -24.59 1.98
C SER A 112 8.47 -24.22 2.84
N ASN A 113 8.99 -23.01 2.68
CA ASN A 113 10.11 -22.50 3.48
C ASN A 113 9.74 -22.35 4.96
N LEU A 114 8.59 -21.75 5.29
CA LEU A 114 8.14 -21.62 6.68
C LEU A 114 7.94 -23.00 7.33
N LYS A 115 7.27 -23.93 6.64
CA LYS A 115 7.08 -25.31 7.14
C LYS A 115 8.41 -26.03 7.37
N TYR A 116 9.38 -25.83 6.49
CA TYR A 116 10.72 -26.41 6.63
C TYR A 116 11.43 -25.84 7.86
N GLN A 117 11.44 -24.51 8.02
CA GLN A 117 12.04 -23.86 9.19
C GLN A 117 11.41 -24.33 10.51
N ASP A 118 10.07 -24.49 10.56
CA ASP A 118 9.39 -25.05 11.74
C ASP A 118 9.84 -26.48 12.04
N THR A 119 10.02 -27.28 10.99
CA THR A 119 10.45 -28.68 11.12
C THR A 119 11.90 -28.76 11.63
N VAL A 120 12.78 -27.92 11.09
CA VAL A 120 14.18 -27.77 11.53
C VAL A 120 14.22 -27.32 12.99
N THR A 121 13.45 -26.29 13.34
CA THR A 121 13.36 -25.77 14.72
C THR A 121 12.89 -26.84 15.70
N LYS A 122 11.86 -27.62 15.36
CA LYS A 122 11.38 -28.74 16.20
C LYS A 122 12.42 -29.84 16.37
N ARG A 123 13.16 -30.18 15.31
CA ARG A 123 14.24 -31.18 15.36
C ARG A 123 15.42 -30.68 16.20
N LEU A 124 15.79 -29.41 16.07
CA LEU A 124 16.83 -28.79 16.91
C LEU A 124 16.42 -28.74 18.38
N LYS A 125 15.15 -28.42 18.69
CA LYS A 125 14.63 -28.51 20.07
C LYS A 125 14.75 -29.93 20.65
N LYS A 126 14.52 -30.97 19.85
CA LYS A 126 14.72 -32.37 20.28
C LYS A 126 16.21 -32.68 20.49
N LEU A 127 17.07 -32.27 19.56
CA LEU A 127 18.52 -32.46 19.66
C LEU A 127 19.12 -31.73 20.87
N GLN A 128 18.60 -30.56 21.21
CA GLN A 128 19.02 -29.82 22.41
C GLN A 128 18.73 -30.60 23.70
N LYS A 129 17.64 -31.36 23.74
CA LYS A 129 17.30 -32.22 24.88
C LYS A 129 18.14 -33.51 24.92
N THR A 130 18.38 -34.14 23.77
CA THR A 130 19.05 -35.45 23.71
C THR A 130 20.57 -35.36 23.69
N LYS A 131 21.13 -34.38 22.99
CA LYS A 131 22.57 -34.20 22.77
C LYS A 131 22.95 -32.71 22.86
N PRO A 132 22.89 -32.09 24.06
CA PRO A 132 23.18 -30.68 24.23
C PRO A 132 24.62 -30.30 23.88
N GLN A 133 25.58 -31.24 24.00
CA GLN A 133 26.99 -30.98 23.70
C GLN A 133 27.22 -30.68 22.21
N LEU A 134 26.51 -31.38 21.30
CA LEU A 134 26.65 -31.17 19.86
C LEU A 134 26.34 -29.72 19.46
N LEU A 135 25.26 -29.14 19.99
CA LEU A 135 24.84 -27.77 19.70
C LEU A 135 25.72 -26.70 20.38
N LYS A 136 26.50 -27.07 21.40
CA LYS A 136 27.47 -26.18 22.04
C LYS A 136 28.80 -26.17 21.29
N THR A 137 29.19 -27.31 20.72
CA THR A 137 30.42 -27.47 19.93
C THR A 137 30.27 -26.90 18.52
N THR A 138 29.07 -26.93 17.93
CA THR A 138 28.86 -26.34 16.61
C THR A 138 28.86 -24.81 16.69
N GLU A 139 29.83 -24.16 16.05
CA GLU A 139 29.93 -22.69 16.00
C GLU A 139 28.80 -22.07 15.16
N ASP A 140 28.47 -22.65 13.99
CA ASP A 140 27.35 -22.24 13.15
C ASP A 140 26.35 -23.40 12.87
N LEU A 141 25.07 -23.13 13.13
CA LEU A 141 23.98 -24.06 12.84
C LEU A 141 23.83 -24.36 11.34
N ALA A 142 24.46 -23.57 10.47
CA ALA A 142 24.49 -23.80 9.02
C ALA A 142 25.21 -25.11 8.63
N ASP A 143 26.20 -25.54 9.40
CA ASP A 143 27.00 -26.76 9.13
C ASP A 143 26.20 -28.04 9.36
N LEU A 144 25.11 -27.95 10.12
CA LEU A 144 24.18 -29.05 10.25
C LEU A 144 23.48 -29.26 8.90
N GLN A 145 23.66 -30.43 8.31
CA GLN A 145 22.93 -30.86 7.09
C GLN A 145 21.42 -30.63 7.18
N LEU A 146 20.89 -30.63 8.41
CA LEU A 146 19.50 -30.33 8.71
C LEU A 146 19.05 -28.92 8.27
N CYS A 147 19.95 -27.93 8.30
CA CYS A 147 19.68 -26.53 7.98
C CYS A 147 20.01 -26.17 6.52
N SER A 148 20.52 -27.11 5.73
CA SER A 148 21.01 -26.89 4.36
C SER A 148 20.00 -26.24 3.42
N LYS A 149 18.70 -26.53 3.55
CA LYS A 149 17.64 -25.96 2.69
C LYS A 149 17.02 -24.68 3.24
N VAL A 150 17.47 -24.18 4.39
CA VAL A 150 16.99 -22.89 4.92
C VAL A 150 17.63 -21.79 4.09
N LEU A 151 16.83 -20.81 3.68
CA LEU A 151 17.32 -19.62 2.99
C LEU A 151 18.40 -18.94 3.82
N LYS A 152 19.56 -18.78 3.19
CA LYS A 152 20.73 -18.15 3.77
C LYS A 152 20.62 -16.64 3.58
N PHE A 153 20.98 -15.86 4.60
CA PHE A 153 21.00 -14.40 4.47
C PHE A 153 22.12 -13.96 3.53
N GLU A 154 23.23 -14.71 3.56
CA GLU A 154 24.44 -14.47 2.79
C GLU A 154 24.15 -14.43 1.28
N ASP A 155 23.18 -15.23 0.81
CA ASP A 155 22.74 -15.26 -0.59
C ASP A 155 22.11 -13.93 -1.05
N PHE A 156 21.64 -13.09 -0.12
CA PHE A 156 20.95 -11.82 -0.40
C PHE A 156 21.81 -10.58 -0.15
N ILE A 157 23.09 -10.73 0.22
CA ILE A 157 23.96 -9.57 0.44
C ILE A 157 24.13 -8.75 -0.85
N GLN A 158 24.26 -9.42 -1.99
CA GLN A 158 24.43 -8.75 -3.29
C GLN A 158 23.25 -7.86 -3.68
N ILE A 159 22.01 -8.29 -3.36
CA ILE A 159 20.83 -7.45 -3.65
C ILE A 159 20.78 -6.24 -2.71
N ASN A 160 21.29 -6.36 -1.48
CA ASN A 160 21.41 -5.23 -0.58
C ASN A 160 22.46 -4.22 -1.04
N GLU A 161 23.64 -4.69 -1.48
CA GLU A 161 24.67 -3.82 -2.05
C GLU A 161 24.15 -3.04 -3.28
N LEU A 162 23.37 -3.71 -4.14
CA LEU A 162 22.72 -3.06 -5.28
C LEU A 162 21.72 -1.99 -4.82
N TRP A 163 20.91 -2.29 -3.81
CA TRP A 163 19.95 -1.34 -3.25
C TRP A 163 20.65 -0.13 -2.60
N ASN A 164 21.74 -0.35 -1.87
CA ASN A 164 22.54 0.72 -1.25
C ASN A 164 23.09 1.70 -2.29
N LYS A 165 23.59 1.19 -3.43
CA LYS A 165 24.04 2.04 -4.54
C LYS A 165 22.89 2.84 -5.15
N TYR A 166 21.78 2.17 -5.44
CA TYR A 166 20.57 2.80 -5.97
C TYR A 166 20.05 3.92 -5.07
N ILE A 167 19.94 3.67 -3.76
CA ILE A 167 19.34 4.65 -2.84
C ILE A 167 20.30 5.82 -2.58
N SER A 168 21.61 5.57 -2.54
CA SER A 168 22.63 6.61 -2.42
C SER A 168 22.58 7.55 -3.64
N GLU A 169 22.47 7.00 -4.85
CA GLU A 169 22.29 7.78 -6.08
C GLU A 169 20.95 8.53 -6.09
N LEU A 170 19.85 7.89 -5.65
CA LEU A 170 18.53 8.51 -5.61
C LEU A 170 18.50 9.74 -4.67
N ILE A 171 19.05 9.61 -3.48
CA ILE A 171 19.15 10.69 -2.50
C ILE A 171 20.12 11.77 -3.01
N GLY A 172 21.26 11.35 -3.57
CA GLY A 172 22.34 12.22 -4.04
C GLY A 172 22.90 13.11 -2.94
N THR A 173 23.49 14.24 -3.33
CA THR A 173 24.04 15.26 -2.41
C THR A 173 22.97 16.19 -1.81
N SER A 174 21.69 15.85 -1.96
CA SER A 174 20.63 16.71 -1.47
C SER A 174 20.57 16.66 0.07
N ASN A 175 20.64 17.84 0.70
CA ASN A 175 20.52 17.99 2.16
C ASN A 175 19.11 18.44 2.60
N ASN A 176 18.20 18.67 1.65
CA ASN A 176 16.83 19.06 1.96
C ASN A 176 15.99 17.83 2.33
N ILE A 177 15.64 17.71 3.60
CA ILE A 177 14.84 16.62 4.18
C ILE A 177 13.55 16.40 3.39
N GLN A 178 12.83 17.45 2.99
CA GLN A 178 11.55 17.30 2.28
C GLN A 178 11.72 16.63 0.91
N THR A 179 12.78 16.99 0.18
CA THR A 179 13.09 16.39 -1.12
C THR A 179 13.48 14.93 -0.95
N ILE A 180 14.29 14.61 0.07
CA ILE A 180 14.70 13.24 0.38
C ILE A 180 13.49 12.40 0.76
N THR A 181 12.66 12.85 1.71
CA THR A 181 11.46 12.14 2.14
C THR A 181 10.48 11.91 0.99
N ASN A 182 10.32 12.88 0.07
CA ASN A 182 9.48 12.70 -1.11
C ASN A 182 10.02 11.60 -2.04
N LYS A 183 11.33 11.59 -2.30
CA LYS A 183 11.97 10.52 -3.08
C LYS A 183 11.80 9.15 -2.41
N LEU A 184 12.10 9.06 -1.11
CA LEU A 184 11.95 7.84 -0.29
C LEU A 184 10.49 7.34 -0.25
N SER A 185 9.53 8.25 -0.22
CA SER A 185 8.10 7.90 -0.23
C SER A 185 7.68 7.19 -1.51
N SER A 186 8.41 7.38 -2.62
CA SER A 186 8.12 6.77 -3.93
C SER A 186 9.03 5.58 -4.28
N CYS A 187 10.16 5.41 -3.59
CA CYS A 187 11.16 4.40 -3.92
C CYS A 187 10.75 2.97 -3.55
N GLU A 188 11.48 2.00 -4.10
CA GLU A 188 11.32 0.58 -3.77
C GLU A 188 12.20 0.18 -2.59
N PHE A 189 11.69 -0.70 -1.72
CA PHE A 189 12.40 -1.21 -0.56
C PHE A 189 12.81 -2.69 -0.70
N ILE A 190 12.71 -3.27 -1.90
CA ILE A 190 13.20 -4.63 -2.16
C ILE A 190 14.73 -4.57 -2.20
N GLY A 191 15.40 -5.40 -1.39
CA GLY A 191 16.84 -5.36 -1.16
C GLY A 191 17.26 -4.46 0.02
N ALA A 192 16.36 -3.64 0.57
CA ALA A 192 16.67 -2.83 1.74
C ALA A 192 16.91 -3.70 2.99
N LEU A 193 17.92 -3.34 3.79
CA LEU A 193 18.10 -3.89 5.13
C LEU A 193 17.20 -3.09 6.08
N LEU A 194 16.10 -3.69 6.52
CA LEU A 194 15.15 -3.06 7.44
C LEU A 194 15.32 -3.65 8.83
N THR A 195 15.37 -2.78 9.85
CA THR A 195 15.33 -3.14 11.26
C THR A 195 14.00 -2.71 11.86
N VAL A 196 13.29 -3.59 12.56
CA VAL A 196 12.03 -3.23 13.22
C VAL A 196 12.33 -2.49 14.52
N THR A 197 11.97 -1.22 14.65
CA THR A 197 12.16 -0.49 15.92
C THR A 197 10.96 -0.68 16.84
N HIS A 198 9.75 -0.61 16.29
CA HIS A 198 8.51 -0.73 17.04
C HIS A 198 7.55 -1.69 16.34
N SER A 199 6.87 -2.54 17.10
CA SER A 199 5.83 -3.42 16.59
C SER A 199 4.81 -3.72 17.68
N GLN A 200 3.55 -3.94 17.28
CA GLN A 200 2.54 -4.52 18.18
C GLN A 200 2.94 -5.91 18.70
N CYS A 201 3.75 -6.66 17.93
CA CYS A 201 4.28 -7.95 18.35
C CYS A 201 5.69 -7.77 18.89
N VAL A 202 5.89 -7.99 20.19
CA VAL A 202 7.18 -7.80 20.86
C VAL A 202 8.28 -8.68 20.25
N ASP A 203 7.95 -9.88 19.78
CA ASP A 203 8.91 -10.79 19.13
C ASP A 203 9.50 -10.22 17.83
N ASN A 204 8.80 -9.26 17.20
CA ASN A 204 9.29 -8.61 15.99
C ASN A 204 10.27 -7.47 16.29
N ILE A 205 10.26 -6.92 17.50
CA ILE A 205 11.05 -5.74 17.85
C ILE A 205 12.54 -6.07 17.78
N GLY A 206 13.26 -5.19 17.09
CA GLY A 206 14.67 -5.23 16.70
C GLY A 206 14.98 -6.11 15.49
N MET A 207 14.06 -6.95 15.02
CA MET A 207 14.36 -7.89 13.94
C MET A 207 14.91 -7.15 12.72
N SER A 208 16.13 -7.50 12.32
CA SER A 208 16.79 -6.92 11.15
C SER A 208 16.92 -7.94 10.03
N GLY A 209 16.66 -7.53 8.79
CA GLY A 209 16.78 -8.41 7.64
C GLY A 209 16.57 -7.73 6.30
N ILE A 210 17.01 -8.41 5.24
CA ILE A 210 16.92 -7.90 3.87
C ILE A 210 15.55 -8.24 3.31
N VAL A 211 14.85 -7.23 2.76
CA VAL A 211 13.55 -7.41 2.11
C VAL A 211 13.71 -8.14 0.79
N ILE A 212 13.12 -9.33 0.67
CA ILE A 212 13.09 -10.09 -0.58
C ILE A 212 11.83 -9.81 -1.40
N TRP A 213 10.76 -9.41 -0.72
CA TRP A 213 9.50 -9.10 -1.39
C TRP A 213 8.63 -8.16 -0.57
N GLU A 214 8.05 -7.18 -1.24
CA GLU A 214 7.11 -6.24 -0.67
C GLU A 214 5.67 -6.62 -1.04
N SER A 215 4.85 -6.92 -0.03
CA SER A 215 3.40 -7.05 -0.16
C SER A 215 2.69 -5.72 0.06
N GLN A 216 1.39 -5.69 -0.20
CA GLN A 216 0.53 -4.59 0.24
C GLN A 216 0.54 -4.44 1.77
N PHE A 217 0.56 -5.54 2.53
CA PHE A 217 0.38 -5.48 3.99
C PHE A 217 1.56 -6.00 4.80
N ASN A 218 2.55 -6.62 4.15
CA ASN A 218 3.65 -7.30 4.82
C ASN A 218 4.95 -7.08 4.06
N TYR A 219 6.06 -7.09 4.79
CA TYR A 219 7.39 -7.30 4.22
C TYR A 219 7.78 -8.76 4.43
N VAL A 220 8.28 -9.40 3.37
CA VAL A 220 8.96 -10.68 3.48
C VAL A 220 10.45 -10.36 3.56
N ILE A 221 11.04 -10.63 4.71
CA ILE A 221 12.46 -10.37 4.97
C ILE A 221 13.21 -11.69 5.19
N VAL A 222 14.50 -11.70 4.90
CA VAL A 222 15.42 -12.78 5.31
C VAL A 222 16.28 -12.25 6.43
N VAL A 223 16.25 -12.94 7.57
CA VAL A 223 16.96 -12.58 8.80
C VAL A 223 18.27 -13.38 8.85
N PRO A 224 19.40 -12.72 9.18
CA PRO A 224 20.68 -13.39 9.31
C PRO A 224 20.67 -14.43 10.43
N ARG A 225 21.46 -15.50 10.22
CA ARG A 225 21.82 -16.45 11.27
C ARG A 225 22.88 -15.78 12.13
N LYS A 226 22.68 -15.75 13.45
CA LYS A 226 23.66 -15.17 14.39
C LYS A 226 24.17 -13.81 13.87
N ASN A 227 23.38 -12.76 14.10
CA ASN A 227 23.92 -11.42 14.08
C ASN A 227 23.24 -10.65 15.19
N ASN A 228 24.06 -9.83 15.83
CA ASN A 228 23.79 -8.94 16.94
C ASN A 228 22.73 -7.86 16.63
N TRP A 229 21.65 -8.15 15.91
CA TRP A 229 20.62 -7.14 15.60
C TRP A 229 19.97 -6.54 16.86
N LYS A 230 20.05 -7.26 17.98
CA LYS A 230 19.59 -6.80 19.29
C LYS A 230 20.63 -5.98 20.07
N THR A 231 21.79 -5.60 19.51
CA THR A 231 22.78 -4.77 20.24
C THR A 231 22.29 -3.36 20.52
N ASN A 232 21.36 -2.84 19.73
CA ASN A 232 20.85 -1.47 19.87
C ASN A 232 19.59 -1.36 20.74
N ILE A 233 19.20 -2.42 21.47
CA ILE A 233 18.07 -2.37 22.42
C ILE A 233 18.64 -2.21 23.83
N GLU A 234 18.80 -0.96 24.27
CA GLU A 234 19.30 -0.60 25.62
C GLU A 234 18.44 -1.21 26.76
N SER A 235 17.17 -1.51 26.50
CA SER A 235 16.24 -2.06 27.50
C SER A 235 16.44 -3.56 27.83
N LEU A 236 17.41 -4.24 27.22
CA LEU A 236 17.65 -5.69 27.40
C LEU A 236 19.10 -5.97 27.85
N GLN A 237 19.48 -5.50 29.05
CA GLN A 237 20.79 -5.69 29.69
C GLN A 237 21.08 -7.13 30.21
N LEU A 238 20.51 -8.17 29.60
CA LEU A 238 20.74 -9.58 29.96
C LEU A 238 21.46 -10.30 28.81
N PRO A 239 22.31 -11.31 29.07
CA PRO A 239 22.92 -12.11 28.01
C PRO A 239 21.80 -12.67 27.15
N GLN A 240 21.70 -12.17 25.91
CA GLN A 240 20.51 -12.41 25.10
C GLN A 240 20.46 -13.88 24.69
N ASN A 241 19.53 -14.59 25.32
CA ASN A 241 19.20 -15.95 24.95
C ASN A 241 18.46 -15.93 23.62
N TYR A 242 19.19 -15.91 22.51
CA TYR A 242 18.60 -16.06 21.19
C TYR A 242 17.77 -17.34 21.13
N SER A 243 16.51 -17.21 20.73
CA SER A 243 15.63 -18.35 20.47
C SER A 243 16.24 -19.22 19.37
N LEU A 244 15.96 -20.53 19.38
CA LEU A 244 16.45 -21.43 18.33
C LEU A 244 16.02 -20.95 16.94
N SER A 245 14.84 -20.36 16.81
CA SER A 245 14.37 -19.77 15.55
C SER A 245 15.22 -18.58 15.10
N GLU A 246 15.72 -17.76 16.03
CA GLU A 246 16.58 -16.62 15.73
C GLU A 246 17.98 -17.10 15.35
N ARG A 247 18.50 -18.14 16.01
CA ARG A 247 19.81 -18.72 15.68
C ARG A 247 19.85 -19.37 14.29
N ILE A 248 18.73 -19.94 13.83
CA ILE A 248 18.59 -20.53 12.49
C ILE A 248 18.35 -19.45 11.42
N GLY A 249 17.88 -18.26 11.81
CA GLY A 249 17.55 -17.17 10.91
C GLY A 249 16.49 -17.57 9.87
N GLY A 250 16.68 -17.06 8.64
CA GLY A 250 15.89 -17.36 7.47
C GLY A 250 14.72 -16.41 7.26
N MET A 251 13.79 -16.81 6.41
CA MET A 251 12.66 -15.97 6.00
C MET A 251 11.63 -15.72 7.11
N ARG A 252 11.19 -14.47 7.24
CA ARG A 252 10.17 -13.98 8.17
C ARG A 252 9.19 -13.08 7.44
N LEU A 253 7.94 -13.06 7.91
CA LEU A 253 6.88 -12.19 7.40
C LEU A 253 6.54 -11.19 8.49
N ILE A 254 6.75 -9.91 8.23
CA ILE A 254 6.44 -8.85 9.18
C ILE A 254 5.29 -8.04 8.61
N ALA A 255 4.24 -7.86 9.41
CA ALA A 255 3.13 -7.00 9.05
C ALA A 255 3.60 -5.53 9.05
N LYS A 256 3.13 -4.75 8.08
CA LYS A 256 3.39 -3.31 8.01
C LYS A 256 2.52 -2.51 8.99
N LYS A 257 1.38 -3.09 9.37
CA LYS A 257 0.43 -2.41 10.25
C LYS A 257 0.97 -2.38 11.67
N ASN A 258 0.89 -1.23 12.34
CA ASN A 258 1.39 -1.00 13.69
C ASN A 258 2.87 -1.39 13.84
N THR A 259 3.68 -1.11 12.82
CA THR A 259 5.13 -1.33 12.85
C THR A 259 5.90 -0.15 12.30
N ARG A 260 7.05 0.13 12.91
CA ARG A 260 8.05 1.08 12.41
C ARG A 260 9.31 0.33 12.03
N PHE A 261 9.91 0.75 10.93
CA PHE A 261 11.15 0.18 10.42
C PHE A 261 12.19 1.28 10.35
N GLU A 262 13.43 0.93 10.54
CA GLU A 262 14.59 1.79 10.39
C GLU A 262 15.51 1.20 9.33
N PHE A 263 16.12 2.07 8.54
CA PHE A 263 17.16 1.69 7.60
C PHE A 263 18.22 2.78 7.49
N SER A 264 19.43 2.33 7.23
CA SER A 264 20.61 3.19 7.14
C SER A 264 21.06 3.30 5.69
N VAL A 265 21.38 4.52 5.25
CA VAL A 265 21.91 4.78 3.91
C VAL A 265 23.33 5.35 4.01
N PRO A 266 24.33 4.72 3.37
CA PRO A 266 25.65 5.30 3.27
C PRO A 266 25.63 6.50 2.30
N THR A 267 26.09 7.67 2.76
CA THR A 267 26.24 8.87 1.92
C THR A 267 27.65 8.91 1.35
N SER A 268 27.78 9.20 0.05
CA SER A 268 29.05 9.20 -0.69
C SER A 268 29.89 10.48 -0.53
N ASP A 269 29.54 11.38 0.40
CA ASP A 269 30.19 12.68 0.53
C ASP A 269 31.48 12.57 1.35
N SER A 270 32.61 12.41 0.65
CA SER A 270 33.98 12.91 0.88
C SER A 270 34.67 12.79 2.24
N ASP A 271 34.04 12.28 3.27
CA ASP A 271 34.65 11.88 4.54
C ASP A 271 34.00 10.55 4.94
N ASP A 272 34.83 9.53 5.09
CA ASP A 272 34.40 8.21 5.55
C ASP A 272 33.56 8.37 6.84
N GLU A 273 32.38 7.73 6.88
CA GLU A 273 31.47 7.54 8.05
C GLU A 273 30.15 8.34 8.16
N ASN A 274 29.70 9.12 7.17
CA ASN A 274 28.35 9.72 7.26
C ASN A 274 27.22 8.76 6.83
N VAL A 275 26.76 7.93 7.78
CA VAL A 275 25.55 7.10 7.65
C VAL A 275 24.31 7.93 8.03
N ARG A 276 23.28 7.92 7.17
CA ARG A 276 21.99 8.58 7.44
C ARG A 276 20.94 7.52 7.78
N ASP A 277 20.39 7.62 8.98
CA ASP A 277 19.31 6.74 9.44
C ASP A 277 17.95 7.36 9.14
N PHE A 278 17.05 6.54 8.61
CA PHE A 278 15.70 6.93 8.26
C PHE A 278 14.69 5.98 8.90
N GLU A 279 13.61 6.56 9.43
CA GLU A 279 12.47 5.81 9.95
C GLU A 279 11.33 5.75 8.93
N LEU A 280 10.75 4.56 8.79
CA LEU A 280 9.64 4.22 7.91
C LEU A 280 8.43 3.78 8.74
N ILE A 281 7.32 4.50 8.58
CA ILE A 281 6.05 4.15 9.23
C ILE A 281 5.27 3.16 8.36
N GLY A 282 5.17 1.91 8.80
CA GLY A 282 4.57 0.82 8.02
C GLY A 282 3.09 1.04 7.67
N ASP A 283 2.31 1.68 8.54
CA ASP A 283 0.89 2.00 8.29
C ASP A 283 0.68 2.84 7.02
N ARG A 284 1.64 3.72 6.72
CA ARG A 284 1.64 4.59 5.54
C ARG A 284 2.16 3.86 4.29
N MET A 285 2.85 2.73 4.47
CA MET A 285 3.49 1.95 3.41
C MET A 285 2.63 0.79 2.89
N THR A 286 1.31 0.87 3.05
CA THR A 286 0.40 -0.17 2.56
C THR A 286 0.22 -0.15 1.04
N VAL A 287 0.52 0.96 0.38
CA VAL A 287 0.46 1.08 -1.08
C VAL A 287 1.80 0.58 -1.66
N ARG A 288 1.74 -0.25 -2.70
CA ARG A 288 2.95 -0.76 -3.38
C ARG A 288 3.77 0.39 -3.96
N SER A 289 5.09 0.24 -4.01
CA SER A 289 6.04 1.22 -4.61
C SER A 289 5.53 1.84 -5.92
N VAL A 290 5.21 0.99 -6.90
CA VAL A 290 4.74 1.41 -8.23
C VAL A 290 3.46 2.24 -8.17
N ASP A 291 2.57 1.91 -7.22
CA ASP A 291 1.30 2.60 -7.02
C ASP A 291 1.51 3.90 -6.21
N ARG A 292 2.58 4.04 -5.42
CA ARG A 292 2.85 5.22 -4.58
C ARG A 292 3.13 6.47 -5.41
N ALA A 293 3.93 6.35 -6.48
CA ALA A 293 4.30 7.51 -7.30
C ALA A 293 3.11 8.16 -8.04
N ASN A 294 2.14 7.36 -8.47
CA ASN A 294 1.04 7.82 -9.34
C ASN A 294 -0.29 8.06 -8.61
N LYS A 295 -0.37 7.71 -7.32
CA LYS A 295 -1.62 7.78 -6.56
C LYS A 295 -1.84 9.16 -5.95
N LYS A 296 -3.04 9.70 -6.14
CA LYS A 296 -3.51 10.89 -5.41
C LYS A 296 -3.85 10.49 -3.98
N PHE A 297 -2.97 10.81 -3.03
CA PHE A 297 -3.21 10.57 -1.60
C PHE A 297 -4.25 11.53 -1.05
N LYS A 298 -5.13 11.02 -0.20
CA LYS A 298 -6.04 11.83 0.62
C LYS A 298 -5.45 11.92 2.03
N SER A 299 -5.68 13.05 2.71
CA SER A 299 -5.38 13.15 4.13
C SER A 299 -6.25 12.15 4.89
N HIS A 300 -5.62 11.15 5.50
CA HIS A 300 -6.26 10.17 6.37
C HIS A 300 -5.67 10.32 7.77
N ALA A 301 -6.54 10.37 8.78
CA ALA A 301 -6.17 10.20 10.18
C ALA A 301 -5.69 8.75 10.36
N VAL A 302 -4.37 8.56 10.43
CA VAL A 302 -3.78 7.29 10.85
C VAL A 302 -3.37 7.47 12.30
N ARG A 303 -3.66 6.45 13.11
CA ARG A 303 -3.18 6.42 14.49
C ARG A 303 -1.69 6.14 14.41
N ASP A 304 -0.88 7.13 14.77
CA ASP A 304 0.53 6.86 14.96
C ASP A 304 0.66 5.93 16.17
N ILE A 305 1.61 5.00 16.09
CA ILE A 305 1.96 4.14 17.22
C ILE A 305 2.54 5.08 18.27
N GLU A 306 1.82 5.27 19.37
CA GLU A 306 2.29 6.02 20.54
C GLU A 306 3.61 5.38 21.00
N LEU A 307 4.63 6.23 21.21
CA LEU A 307 5.95 5.85 21.70
C LEU A 307 5.86 5.34 23.14
#